data_AF-A0A6F9BHQ5-F1
#
_entry.id   AF-A0A6F9BHQ5-F1
#
_cell.length_a   1.000
_cell.length_b   1.000
_cell.length_c   1.000
_cell.angle_alpha   90.00
_cell.angle_beta   90.00
_cell.angle_gamma   90.00
#
_symmetry.space_group_name_H-M   'P 1'
#
loop_
_entity.id
_entity.type
_entity.pdbx_description
1 polymer ?
#
loop_
_entity_poly.entity_id
_entity_poly.type
_entity_poly.pdbx_seq_one_letter_code
_entity_poly.pdbx_strand_id
1 'polypeptide(L)'
;MLLTRGYPQRRWLLTPFHHLFRTQLNCNRVPDHWAVLQLSSMVVVVTAGRLRCPMERDHAGGDYSYLPLPVEAEQLLVVHAPKQYYPPLTGLKRNYNDNADRVTFRSKQNVDYSFLLQFCAGRSLLYLQLEDDVSCSQNFLSAIRGRVQQQEVVGGVPWATLEFSALGYIGKLYHSEHLPLLSRFLFLFYQEMPCDFLFSHFRVLLTTG
;
A
#
# COMPACT_ATOMS: atom_id res chain seq x y z
N MET A 1 10.96 3.75 11.60
CA MET A 1 9.77 3.27 12.32
C MET A 1 8.59 4.16 11.93
N LEU A 2 7.50 3.58 11.46
CA LEU A 2 6.26 4.31 11.14
C LEU A 2 5.37 4.39 12.37
N LEU A 3 4.71 5.52 12.57
CA LEU A 3 3.70 5.73 13.61
C LEU A 3 2.40 6.18 12.96
N THR A 4 1.27 5.60 13.35
CA THR A 4 -0.05 6.12 12.99
C THR A 4 -0.35 7.35 13.84
N ARG A 5 -0.97 8.37 13.25
CA ARG A 5 -1.64 9.38 14.06
C ARG A 5 -2.82 8.69 14.72
N GLY A 6 -2.91 8.73 16.05
CA GLY A 6 -3.95 8.07 16.83
C GLY A 6 -5.36 8.61 16.56
N TYR A 7 -5.92 8.29 15.40
CA TYR A 7 -7.30 8.59 15.05
C TYR A 7 -8.20 7.42 15.45
N PRO A 8 -9.32 7.67 16.13
CA PRO A 8 -10.32 6.63 16.34
C PRO A 8 -10.82 6.15 14.97
N GLN A 9 -10.88 4.83 14.80
CA GLN A 9 -11.27 4.06 13.59
C GLN A 9 -12.64 4.41 12.98
N ARG A 10 -13.30 5.50 13.39
CA ARG A 10 -14.68 5.88 13.04
C ARG A 10 -14.82 7.22 12.31
N ARG A 11 -13.74 7.93 11.92
CA ARG A 11 -13.90 9.26 11.30
C ARG A 11 -12.94 9.53 10.15
N TRP A 12 -13.19 8.90 9.01
CA TRP A 12 -12.56 9.22 7.73
C TRP A 12 -13.30 10.37 7.04
N LEU A 13 -13.10 11.59 7.53
CA LEU A 13 -13.47 12.82 6.83
C LEU A 13 -12.20 13.59 6.51
N LEU A 14 -11.84 13.59 5.21
CA LEU A 14 -11.18 14.67 4.48
C LEU A 14 -10.08 15.43 5.24
N THR A 15 -8.85 14.92 5.21
CA THR A 15 -7.65 15.79 5.28
C THR A 15 -7.01 15.91 3.89
N PRO A 16 -6.70 17.11 3.40
CA PRO A 16 -6.12 17.30 2.08
C PRO A 16 -4.71 16.71 1.96
N PHE A 17 -4.51 15.85 0.95
CA PHE A 17 -3.27 15.13 0.64
C PHE A 17 -2.03 16.02 0.42
N HIS A 18 -2.21 17.29 0.03
CA HIS A 18 -1.12 18.16 -0.40
C HIS A 18 -0.06 18.47 0.67
N HIS A 19 -0.42 18.46 1.97
CA HIS A 19 0.51 18.92 3.01
C HIS A 19 1.41 17.81 3.58
N LEU A 20 1.01 16.54 3.46
CA LEU A 20 1.73 15.39 4.04
C LEU A 20 2.98 15.01 3.25
N PHE A 21 2.91 14.99 1.91
CA PHE A 21 4.00 14.45 1.10
C PHE A 21 5.29 15.30 1.18
N ARG A 22 5.15 16.64 1.16
CA ARG A 22 6.27 17.58 1.24
C ARG A 22 6.95 17.65 2.61
N THR A 23 6.27 17.21 3.69
CA THR A 23 6.81 17.31 5.06
C THR A 23 7.19 15.97 5.67
N GLN A 24 6.66 14.85 5.17
CA GLN A 24 6.85 13.54 5.81
C GLN A 24 7.85 12.62 5.11
N LEU A 25 8.10 12.80 3.81
CA LEU A 25 9.22 12.14 3.10
C LEU A 25 10.41 13.07 2.90
N ASN A 26 10.23 14.38 3.09
CA ASN A 26 11.32 15.34 3.13
C ASN A 26 11.96 15.31 4.51
N CYS A 27 12.83 14.33 4.72
CA CYS A 27 13.72 14.29 5.87
C CYS A 27 14.60 15.54 5.83
N ASN A 28 14.24 16.57 6.61
CA ASN A 28 15.01 17.80 6.70
C ASN A 28 16.49 17.46 6.98
N ARG A 29 17.36 17.90 6.06
CA ARG A 29 18.81 17.64 5.91
C ARG A 29 19.22 16.39 5.14
N VAL A 30 18.95 16.38 3.84
CA VAL A 30 19.82 15.73 2.84
C VAL A 30 20.53 16.87 2.09
N PRO A 31 21.87 16.87 1.94
CA PRO A 31 22.56 17.94 1.20
C PRO A 31 21.96 18.11 -0.20
N ASP A 32 21.71 19.35 -0.61
CA ASP A 32 20.78 19.73 -1.69
C ASP A 32 21.02 19.07 -3.06
N HIS A 33 22.22 18.53 -3.31
CA HIS A 33 22.54 17.83 -4.56
C HIS A 33 22.18 16.34 -4.57
N TRP A 34 21.84 15.73 -3.43
CA TRP A 34 21.46 14.31 -3.34
C TRP A 34 19.95 14.08 -3.30
N ALA A 35 19.15 15.07 -2.88
CA ALA A 35 17.70 14.90 -2.69
C ALA A 35 16.92 14.84 -4.03
N VAL A 36 17.36 15.60 -5.02
CA VAL A 36 16.62 15.78 -6.29
C VAL A 36 16.71 14.56 -7.22
N LEU A 37 17.84 13.83 -7.19
CA LEU A 37 18.04 12.60 -7.97
C LEU A 37 17.50 11.32 -7.27
N GLN A 38 17.09 11.42 -6.00
CA GLN A 38 16.69 10.26 -5.20
C GLN A 38 15.18 10.01 -5.14
N LEU A 39 14.37 11.04 -5.40
CA LEU A 39 12.91 10.94 -5.50
C LEU A 39 12.45 10.71 -6.95
N SER A 40 13.31 10.91 -7.94
CA SER A 40 12.97 10.77 -9.37
C SER A 40 12.60 9.35 -9.81
N SER A 41 12.85 8.34 -8.96
CA SER A 41 12.57 6.92 -9.22
C SER A 41 11.59 6.29 -8.21
N MET A 42 11.00 7.08 -7.31
CA MET A 42 9.99 6.61 -6.37
C MET A 42 8.60 7.06 -6.83
N VAL A 43 7.73 6.09 -7.13
CA VAL A 43 6.32 6.32 -7.42
C VAL A 43 5.53 5.95 -6.17
N VAL A 44 4.77 6.92 -5.64
CA VAL A 44 3.85 6.64 -4.53
C VAL A 44 2.46 6.42 -5.09
N VAL A 45 1.88 5.27 -4.74
CA VAL A 45 0.55 4.87 -5.19
C VAL A 45 -0.36 4.74 -3.98
N VAL A 46 -1.50 5.42 -4.02
CA VAL A 46 -2.49 5.42 -2.93
C VAL A 46 -3.82 4.88 -3.46
N THR A 47 -4.50 4.05 -2.67
CA THR A 47 -5.85 3.58 -2.99
C THR A 47 -6.90 4.58 -2.56
N ALA A 48 -7.77 4.97 -3.49
CA ALA A 48 -8.95 5.75 -3.18
C ALA A 48 -10.09 4.81 -2.75
N GLY A 49 -10.15 4.47 -1.45
CA GLY A 49 -11.20 3.60 -0.89
C GLY A 49 -12.62 4.21 -0.99
N ARG A 50 -12.73 5.54 -1.11
CA ARG A 50 -13.98 6.27 -1.37
C ARG A 50 -13.69 7.75 -1.73
N LEU A 51 -13.29 8.02 -2.96
CA LEU A 51 -13.41 9.39 -3.49
C LEU A 51 -14.88 9.62 -3.85
N ARG A 52 -15.58 10.52 -3.14
CA ARG A 52 -16.79 11.15 -3.70
C ARG A 52 -16.32 12.19 -4.72
N CYS A 53 -16.04 11.76 -5.96
CA CYS A 53 -15.90 12.67 -7.08
C CYS A 53 -17.27 12.81 -7.79
N PRO A 54 -17.79 14.03 -7.99
CA PRO A 54 -19.09 14.26 -8.62
C PRO A 54 -19.02 14.28 -10.16
N MET A 55 -18.32 13.32 -10.78
CA MET A 55 -18.16 13.27 -12.23
C MET A 55 -18.52 11.88 -12.74
N GLU A 56 -19.82 11.59 -12.79
CA GLU A 56 -20.39 10.49 -13.56
C GLU A 56 -20.83 11.04 -14.93
N ARG A 57 -20.05 10.69 -15.97
CA ARG A 57 -20.43 10.43 -17.38
C ARG A 57 -19.23 10.68 -18.31
N ASP A 58 -18.68 9.64 -18.91
CA ASP A 58 -19.05 9.25 -20.27
C ASP A 58 -18.36 7.95 -20.74
N HIS A 59 -19.20 7.08 -21.29
CA HIS A 59 -19.06 6.08 -22.35
C HIS A 59 -17.72 5.38 -22.71
N ALA A 60 -17.86 4.05 -22.69
CA ALA A 60 -17.51 3.10 -23.75
C ALA A 60 -16.04 2.93 -24.17
N GLY A 61 -15.50 1.77 -23.79
CA GLY A 61 -14.27 1.21 -24.37
C GLY A 61 -13.62 0.29 -23.34
N GLY A 62 -13.54 -1.00 -23.64
CA GLY A 62 -12.83 -1.96 -22.81
C GLY A 62 -11.35 -1.63 -22.79
N ASP A 63 -10.95 -0.79 -21.84
CA ASP A 63 -9.58 -0.57 -21.41
C ASP A 63 -9.63 -0.11 -19.95
N TYR A 64 -8.65 -0.48 -19.15
CA TYR A 64 -8.62 -0.08 -17.74
C TYR A 64 -8.32 1.42 -17.65
N SER A 65 -9.34 2.26 -17.78
CA SER A 65 -9.21 3.71 -17.70
C SER A 65 -9.01 4.13 -16.23
N TYR A 66 -7.77 3.98 -15.75
CA TYR A 66 -7.29 4.59 -14.52
C TYR A 66 -7.10 6.09 -14.80
N LEU A 67 -7.86 6.96 -14.13
CA LEU A 67 -7.69 8.41 -14.28
C LEU A 67 -6.56 8.89 -13.36
N PRO A 68 -5.37 9.27 -13.88
CA PRO A 68 -4.43 10.04 -13.10
C PRO A 68 -5.03 11.43 -12.84
N LEU A 69 -5.33 11.75 -11.59
CA LEU A 69 -5.60 13.14 -11.21
C LEU A 69 -4.28 13.91 -11.29
N PRO A 70 -4.22 15.10 -11.93
CA PRO A 70 -3.02 15.91 -11.93
C PRO A 70 -2.78 16.45 -10.53
N VAL A 71 -1.88 15.80 -9.79
CA VAL A 71 -1.19 16.40 -8.66
C VAL A 71 0.08 16.99 -9.26
N GLU A 72 0.41 18.24 -8.94
CA GLU A 72 1.51 19.03 -9.54
C GLU A 72 2.92 18.40 -9.42
N ALA A 73 3.04 17.19 -8.87
CA ALA A 73 4.20 16.32 -8.98
C ALA A 73 3.74 14.98 -9.59
N GLU A 74 4.33 14.58 -10.71
CA GLU A 74 4.12 13.30 -11.43
C GLU A 74 4.49 12.03 -10.61
N GLN A 75 4.58 12.14 -9.28
CA GLN A 75 5.08 11.13 -8.34
C GLN A 75 3.98 10.53 -7.45
N LEU A 76 2.76 11.05 -7.50
CA LEU A 76 1.61 10.52 -6.76
C LEU A 76 0.54 10.00 -7.73
N LEU A 77 0.30 8.69 -7.68
CA LEU A 77 -0.76 8.04 -8.45
C LEU A 77 -1.90 7.65 -7.50
N VAL A 78 -3.10 8.10 -7.84
CA VAL A 78 -4.32 7.67 -7.15
C VAL A 78 -4.96 6.57 -7.98
N VAL A 79 -5.14 5.39 -7.38
CA VAL A 79 -5.76 4.24 -8.04
C VAL A 79 -7.14 4.02 -7.47
N HIS A 80 -8.12 3.88 -8.38
CA HIS A 80 -9.48 3.53 -8.06
C HIS A 80 -9.90 2.31 -8.87
N ALA A 81 -10.44 1.31 -8.18
CA ALA A 81 -11.04 0.14 -8.81
C ALA A 81 -12.56 0.33 -8.94
N PRO A 82 -13.12 0.24 -10.16
CA PRO A 82 -14.57 0.30 -10.34
C PRO A 82 -15.31 -0.79 -9.55
N LYS A 83 -16.46 -0.44 -8.99
CA LYS A 83 -17.26 -1.32 -8.12
C LYS A 83 -17.61 -2.67 -8.79
N GLN A 84 -17.79 -2.69 -10.10
CA GLN A 84 -18.12 -3.90 -10.87
C GLN A 84 -17.04 -4.99 -10.80
N TYR A 85 -15.79 -4.62 -10.50
CA TYR A 85 -14.69 -5.58 -10.36
C TYR A 85 -14.59 -6.17 -8.96
N TYR A 86 -15.31 -5.62 -7.97
CA TYR A 86 -15.28 -6.17 -6.62
C TYR A 86 -16.08 -7.48 -6.57
N PRO A 87 -15.57 -8.49 -5.85
CA PRO A 87 -16.38 -9.64 -5.51
C PRO A 87 -17.49 -9.23 -4.52
N PRO A 88 -18.48 -10.09 -4.26
CA PRO A 88 -19.53 -9.79 -3.29
C PRO A 88 -18.95 -9.43 -1.92
N LEU A 89 -19.34 -8.26 -1.40
CA LEU A 89 -19.01 -7.77 -0.05
C LEU A 89 -20.20 -7.92 0.92
N THR A 90 -21.18 -8.74 0.53
CA THR A 90 -22.36 -9.10 1.33
C THR A 90 -22.38 -10.61 1.52
N GLY A 91 -22.96 -11.09 2.63
CA GLY A 91 -22.97 -12.52 2.93
C GLY A 91 -21.59 -13.10 3.26
N LEU A 92 -20.66 -12.24 3.71
CA LEU A 92 -19.30 -12.61 4.03
C LEU A 92 -19.20 -13.59 5.20
N LYS A 93 -18.21 -14.47 5.15
CA LYS A 93 -17.89 -15.41 6.23
C LYS A 93 -17.51 -14.68 7.52
N ARG A 94 -18.00 -15.18 8.64
CA ARG A 94 -17.71 -14.68 9.99
C ARG A 94 -16.72 -15.61 10.71
N ASN A 95 -15.50 -15.65 10.20
CA ASN A 95 -14.43 -16.49 10.75
C ASN A 95 -13.81 -15.92 12.04
N TYR A 96 -14.13 -14.66 12.35
CA TYR A 96 -13.73 -13.96 13.58
C TYR A 96 -14.99 -13.44 14.26
N ASN A 97 -14.93 -13.21 15.58
CA ASN A 97 -16.03 -12.68 16.38
C ASN A 97 -16.27 -11.18 16.16
N ASP A 98 -16.18 -10.76 14.90
CA ASP A 98 -16.32 -9.40 14.42
C ASP A 98 -17.78 -9.08 14.12
N ASN A 99 -18.16 -7.83 14.33
CA ASN A 99 -19.44 -7.34 13.82
C ASN A 99 -19.44 -7.28 12.28
N ALA A 100 -20.64 -7.23 11.70
CA ALA A 100 -20.81 -7.28 10.25
C ALA A 100 -20.07 -6.15 9.52
N ASP A 101 -20.02 -4.96 10.10
CA ASP A 101 -19.33 -3.80 9.53
C ASP A 101 -17.82 -4.04 9.45
N ARG A 102 -17.22 -4.59 10.52
CA ARG A 102 -15.80 -4.91 10.56
C ARG A 102 -15.44 -6.04 9.59
N VAL A 103 -16.31 -7.05 9.46
CA VAL A 103 -16.13 -8.11 8.45
C VAL A 103 -16.14 -7.52 7.03
N THR A 104 -17.12 -6.66 6.73
CA THR A 104 -17.21 -5.99 5.43
C THR A 104 -15.99 -5.11 5.16
N PHE A 105 -15.55 -4.36 6.17
CA PHE A 105 -14.38 -3.49 6.09
C PHE A 105 -13.10 -4.27 5.79
N ARG A 106 -12.77 -5.29 6.60
CA ARG A 106 -11.53 -6.07 6.41
C ARG A 106 -11.52 -6.82 5.08
N SER A 107 -12.69 -7.32 4.64
CA SER A 107 -12.81 -7.99 3.34
C SER A 107 -12.66 -7.03 2.18
N LYS A 108 -13.23 -5.83 2.26
CA LYS A 108 -13.01 -4.78 1.26
C LYS A 108 -11.53 -4.38 1.22
N GLN A 109 -10.89 -4.20 2.37
CA GLN A 109 -9.48 -3.80 2.46
C GLN A 109 -8.54 -4.81 1.78
N ASN A 110 -8.79 -6.11 1.94
CA ASN A 110 -8.06 -7.16 1.21
C ASN A 110 -8.17 -6.99 -0.31
N VAL A 111 -9.39 -6.70 -0.81
CA VAL A 111 -9.63 -6.49 -2.24
C VAL A 111 -8.99 -5.19 -2.73
N ASP A 112 -9.09 -4.11 -1.95
CA ASP A 112 -8.46 -2.82 -2.26
C ASP A 112 -6.94 -2.98 -2.45
N TYR A 113 -6.27 -3.65 -1.51
CA TYR A 113 -4.84 -3.92 -1.60
C TYR A 113 -4.51 -4.92 -2.70
N SER A 114 -5.34 -5.93 -2.95
CA SER A 114 -5.13 -6.83 -4.08
C SER A 114 -5.02 -6.06 -5.41
N PHE A 115 -5.95 -5.14 -5.66
CA PHE A 115 -5.92 -4.31 -6.86
C PHE A 115 -4.73 -3.34 -6.88
N LEU A 116 -4.39 -2.73 -5.74
CA LEU A 116 -3.22 -1.87 -5.62
C LEU A 116 -1.92 -2.60 -5.96
N LEU A 117 -1.70 -3.77 -5.36
CA LEU A 117 -0.48 -4.55 -5.55
C LEU A 117 -0.37 -5.05 -6.99
N GLN A 118 -1.48 -5.46 -7.59
CA GLN A 118 -1.51 -5.85 -9.00
C GLN A 118 -1.20 -4.67 -9.92
N PHE A 119 -1.69 -3.47 -9.60
CA PHE A 119 -1.37 -2.26 -10.33
C PHE A 119 0.11 -1.90 -10.22
N CYS A 120 0.70 -2.02 -9.02
CA CYS A 120 2.10 -1.68 -8.76
C CYS A 120 3.11 -2.70 -9.32
N ALA A 121 2.67 -3.93 -9.61
CA ALA A 121 3.54 -4.98 -10.12
C ALA A 121 4.30 -4.56 -11.39
N GLY A 122 5.61 -4.72 -11.38
CA GLY A 122 6.49 -4.39 -12.51
C GLY A 122 6.76 -2.90 -12.74
N ARG A 123 6.22 -1.99 -11.91
CA ARG A 123 6.45 -0.54 -12.06
C ARG A 123 7.70 -0.02 -11.35
N SER A 124 8.24 -0.79 -10.41
CA SER A 124 9.47 -0.50 -9.66
C SER A 124 10.16 -1.81 -9.29
N LEU A 125 11.40 -1.74 -8.78
CA LEU A 125 12.11 -2.91 -8.23
C LEU A 125 11.55 -3.35 -6.87
N LEU A 126 11.19 -2.35 -6.04
CA LEU A 126 10.71 -2.55 -4.69
C LEU A 126 9.37 -1.83 -4.50
N TYR A 127 8.52 -2.40 -3.65
CA TYR A 127 7.25 -1.84 -3.25
C TYR A 127 7.19 -1.70 -1.73
N LEU A 128 6.75 -0.54 -1.25
CA LEU A 128 6.58 -0.25 0.17
C LEU A 128 5.09 0.01 0.46
N GLN A 129 4.48 -0.84 1.28
CA GLN A 129 3.09 -0.66 1.72
C GLN A 129 3.03 0.46 2.77
N LEU A 130 2.29 1.53 2.47
CA LEU A 130 2.00 2.65 3.37
C LEU A 130 0.50 2.94 3.37
N GLU A 131 0.05 3.69 4.38
CA GLU A 131 -1.29 4.27 4.49
C GLU A 131 -1.21 5.81 4.40
N ASP A 132 -2.35 6.48 4.25
CA ASP A 132 -2.41 7.94 4.16
C ASP A 132 -2.21 8.66 5.51
N ASP A 133 -2.33 7.95 6.65
CA ASP A 133 -2.31 8.52 8.00
C ASP A 133 -1.03 8.21 8.80
N VAL A 134 0.04 7.79 8.13
CA VAL A 134 1.30 7.38 8.75
C VAL A 134 2.36 8.47 8.65
N SER A 135 3.15 8.63 9.72
CA SER A 135 4.35 9.47 9.71
C SER A 135 5.62 8.63 9.76
N CYS A 136 6.64 9.06 9.01
CA CYS A 136 7.96 8.42 9.00
C CYS A 136 8.88 8.98 10.10
N SER A 137 9.68 8.11 10.73
CA SER A 137 10.80 8.54 11.55
C SER A 137 11.88 9.25 10.71
N GLN A 138 12.71 10.06 11.35
CA GLN A 138 13.90 10.63 10.71
C GLN A 138 14.75 9.52 10.05
N ASN A 139 15.28 9.79 8.86
CA ASN A 139 16.14 8.88 8.08
C ASN A 139 15.49 7.56 7.64
N PHE A 140 14.15 7.50 7.56
CA PHE A 140 13.42 6.29 7.21
C PHE A 140 13.88 5.65 5.89
N LEU A 141 14.05 6.46 4.83
CA LEU A 141 14.52 5.97 3.52
C LEU A 141 15.96 5.42 3.59
N SER A 142 16.85 6.09 4.33
CA SER A 142 18.22 5.61 4.55
C SER A 142 18.24 4.28 5.29
N ALA A 143 17.37 4.12 6.30
CA ALA A 143 17.22 2.86 7.02
C ALA A 143 16.71 1.72 6.11
N ILE A 144 15.75 2.00 5.22
CA ILE A 144 15.28 1.04 4.22
C ILE A 144 16.44 0.59 3.33
N ARG A 145 17.18 1.54 2.75
CA ARG A 145 18.31 1.25 1.85
C ARG A 145 19.38 0.42 2.55
N GLY A 146 19.80 0.83 3.75
CA GLY A 146 20.80 0.10 4.52
C GLY A 146 20.35 -1.34 4.81
N ARG A 147 19.07 -1.55 5.12
CA ARG A 147 18.54 -2.89 5.39
C ARG A 147 18.48 -3.76 4.13
N VAL A 148 18.07 -3.21 2.98
CA VAL A 148 18.08 -3.92 1.69
C VAL A 148 19.50 -4.33 1.33
N GLN A 149 20.46 -3.39 1.37
CA GLN A 149 21.87 -3.68 1.09
C GLN A 149 22.46 -4.75 2.01
N GLN A 150 22.14 -4.69 3.30
CA GLN A 150 22.59 -5.69 4.27
C GLN A 150 22.07 -7.09 3.91
N GLN A 151 20.83 -7.21 3.43
CA GLN A 151 20.25 -8.51 3.08
C GLN A 151 20.78 -9.04 1.75
N GLU A 152 20.82 -8.18 0.71
CA GLU A 152 21.20 -8.58 -0.64
C GLU A 152 22.71 -8.81 -0.79
N VAL A 153 23.54 -7.95 -0.22
CA VAL A 153 25.00 -7.96 -0.45
C VAL A 153 25.74 -8.74 0.64
N VAL A 154 25.35 -8.55 1.91
CA VAL A 154 26.09 -9.10 3.05
C VAL A 154 25.49 -10.43 3.52
N GLY A 155 24.16 -10.54 3.51
CA GLY A 155 23.46 -11.76 3.91
C GLY A 155 23.45 -12.83 2.83
N GLY A 156 23.28 -12.45 1.56
CA GLY A 156 23.06 -13.39 0.46
C GLY A 156 21.79 -14.25 0.64
N VAL A 157 20.95 -13.93 1.63
CA VAL A 157 19.75 -14.69 1.98
C VAL A 157 18.56 -14.05 1.28
N PRO A 158 17.80 -14.82 0.46
CA PRO A 158 16.57 -14.31 -0.14
C PRO A 158 15.57 -13.93 0.97
N TRP A 159 14.88 -12.81 0.78
CA TRP A 159 13.89 -12.33 1.73
C TRP A 159 12.56 -12.06 1.02
N ALA A 160 11.46 -12.48 1.65
CA ALA A 160 10.12 -12.25 1.12
C ALA A 160 9.57 -10.86 1.47
N THR A 161 9.88 -10.38 2.67
CA THR A 161 9.41 -9.09 3.19
C THR A 161 10.39 -8.51 4.20
N LEU A 162 10.62 -7.20 4.15
CA LEU A 162 11.29 -6.45 5.22
C LEU A 162 10.27 -5.54 5.92
N GLU A 163 10.33 -5.49 7.25
CA GLU A 163 9.34 -4.79 8.08
C GLU A 163 9.98 -3.59 8.79
N PHE A 164 9.35 -2.42 8.66
CA PHE A 164 9.83 -1.15 9.24
C PHE A 164 8.80 -0.48 10.17
N SER A 165 7.76 -1.22 10.53
CA SER A 165 6.71 -0.84 11.47
C SER A 165 6.30 -2.04 12.31
N ALA A 166 5.81 -1.79 13.53
CA ALA A 166 5.12 -2.81 14.33
C ALA A 166 3.65 -3.01 13.90
N LEU A 167 3.15 -2.18 12.99
CA LEU A 167 1.77 -2.24 12.49
C LEU A 167 1.66 -3.29 11.39
N GLY A 168 0.71 -4.22 11.55
CA GLY A 168 0.73 -5.53 10.91
C GLY A 168 0.68 -5.56 9.38
N TYR A 169 0.21 -4.52 8.68
CA TYR A 169 0.31 -4.39 7.22
C TYR A 169 1.13 -3.18 6.74
N ILE A 170 1.46 -2.23 7.61
CA ILE A 170 2.10 -0.96 7.24
C ILE A 170 3.63 -1.09 7.30
N GLY A 171 4.36 -0.42 6.42
CA GLY A 171 5.82 -0.40 6.43
C GLY A 171 6.44 -1.73 6.02
N LYS A 172 5.73 -2.51 5.19
CA LYS A 172 6.23 -3.74 4.61
C LYS A 172 6.81 -3.47 3.23
N LEU A 173 8.06 -3.86 3.06
CA LEU A 173 8.80 -3.74 1.80
C LEU A 173 8.83 -5.11 1.12
N TYR A 174 8.58 -5.13 -0.19
CA TYR A 174 8.53 -6.32 -1.04
C TYR A 174 9.36 -6.11 -2.29
N HIS A 175 9.93 -7.19 -2.82
CA HIS A 175 10.32 -7.23 -4.22
C HIS A 175 9.08 -7.20 -5.12
N SER A 176 9.17 -6.43 -6.20
CA SER A 176 8.05 -6.22 -7.15
C SER A 176 7.57 -7.53 -7.78
N GLU A 177 8.48 -8.49 -7.97
CA GLU A 177 8.17 -9.83 -8.52
C GLU A 177 7.21 -10.65 -7.65
N HIS A 178 7.15 -10.37 -6.34
CA HIS A 178 6.25 -11.07 -5.42
C HIS A 178 4.85 -10.46 -5.38
N LEU A 179 4.66 -9.25 -5.91
CA LEU A 179 3.37 -8.55 -5.82
C LEU A 179 2.21 -9.27 -6.52
N PRO A 180 2.37 -9.87 -7.73
CA PRO A 180 1.28 -10.63 -8.34
C PRO A 180 0.82 -11.80 -7.48
N LEU A 181 1.74 -12.48 -6.79
CA LEU A 181 1.38 -13.59 -5.91
C LEU A 181 0.67 -13.08 -4.65
N LEU A 182 1.19 -12.03 -4.01
CA LEU A 182 0.58 -11.42 -2.83
C LEU A 182 -0.81 -10.84 -3.14
N SER A 183 -0.96 -10.19 -4.30
CA SER A 183 -2.25 -9.68 -4.79
C SER A 183 -3.29 -10.80 -4.89
N ARG A 184 -2.95 -11.93 -5.53
CA ARG A 184 -3.83 -13.09 -5.63
C ARG A 184 -4.12 -13.70 -4.26
N PHE A 185 -3.12 -13.76 -3.38
CA PHE A 185 -3.29 -14.28 -2.04
C PHE A 185 -4.31 -13.46 -1.24
N LEU A 186 -4.20 -12.13 -1.24
CA LEU A 186 -5.18 -11.25 -0.59
C LEU A 186 -6.59 -11.40 -1.21
N PHE A 187 -6.66 -11.52 -2.54
CA PHE A 187 -7.94 -11.70 -3.23
C PHE A 187 -8.62 -13.02 -2.86
N LEU A 188 -7.89 -14.13 -2.88
CA LEU A 188 -8.45 -15.45 -2.61
C LEU A 188 -8.95 -15.60 -1.17
N PHE A 189 -8.23 -14.98 -0.22
CA PHE A 189 -8.57 -15.06 1.21
C PHE A 189 -9.37 -13.85 1.72
N TYR A 190 -9.97 -13.05 0.82
CA TYR A 190 -10.60 -11.78 1.20
C TYR A 190 -11.74 -11.94 2.22
N GLN A 191 -12.48 -13.05 2.17
CA GLN A 191 -13.53 -13.37 3.15
C GLN A 191 -12.97 -14.04 4.41
N GLU A 192 -11.79 -14.67 4.27
CA GLU A 192 -11.32 -15.63 5.25
C GLU A 192 -10.64 -14.97 6.43
N MET A 193 -9.82 -13.93 6.20
CA MET A 193 -8.86 -13.42 7.18
C MET A 193 -8.51 -11.93 6.95
N PRO A 194 -8.25 -11.12 7.99
CA PRO A 194 -7.75 -9.76 7.81
C PRO A 194 -6.36 -9.70 7.16
N CYS A 195 -6.05 -8.59 6.48
CA CYS A 195 -4.80 -8.42 5.73
C CYS A 195 -3.55 -8.56 6.60
N ASP A 196 -3.53 -8.05 7.84
CA ASP A 196 -2.40 -8.16 8.78
C ASP A 196 -1.86 -9.60 8.89
N PHE A 197 -2.79 -10.55 9.02
CA PHE A 197 -2.46 -11.96 9.17
C PHE A 197 -2.04 -12.56 7.84
N LEU A 198 -2.70 -12.19 6.74
CA LEU A 198 -2.33 -12.65 5.40
C LEU A 198 -0.93 -12.21 5.00
N PHE A 199 -0.54 -10.95 5.24
CA PHE A 199 0.83 -10.49 4.99
C PHE A 199 1.86 -11.26 5.84
N SER A 200 1.51 -11.59 7.08
CA SER A 200 2.37 -12.39 7.96
C SER A 200 2.52 -13.83 7.46
N HIS A 201 1.44 -14.46 7.02
CA HIS A 201 1.49 -15.80 6.42
C HIS A 201 2.26 -15.83 5.12
N PHE A 202 2.07 -14.82 4.26
CA PHE A 202 2.81 -14.71 3.00
C PHE A 202 4.33 -14.67 3.22
N ARG A 203 4.79 -13.91 4.22
CA ARG A 203 6.21 -13.87 4.61
C ARG A 203 6.73 -15.25 4.96
N VAL A 204 5.99 -16.01 5.76
CA VAL A 204 6.39 -17.38 6.16
C VAL A 204 6.47 -18.28 4.94
N LEU A 205 5.43 -18.30 4.08
CA LEU A 205 5.36 -19.15 2.90
C LEU A 205 6.55 -18.98 1.94
N LEU A 206 7.06 -17.75 1.79
CA LEU A 206 8.17 -17.45 0.88
C LEU A 206 9.56 -17.53 1.56
N THR A 207 9.64 -17.80 2.86
CA THR A 207 10.93 -17.94 3.58
C THR A 207 11.18 -19.34 4.12
N THR A 208 10.21 -20.24 4.05
CA THR A 208 10.34 -21.65 4.47
C THR A 208 10.41 -22.64 3.30
N GLY A 209 10.83 -22.18 2.11
CA GLY A 209 10.97 -23.00 0.90
C GLY A 209 12.40 -23.42 0.63
#